data_AF-A0A7K3EM68-F1
#
_entry.id   AF-A0A7K3EM68-F1
#
_cell.length_a   1.000
_cell.length_b   1.000
_cell.length_c   1.000
_cell.angle_alpha   90.00
_cell.angle_beta   90.00
_cell.angle_gamma   90.00
#
_symmetry.space_group_name_H-M   'P 1'
#
loop_
_entity.id
_entity.type
_entity.pdbx_description
1 polymer ?
#
loop_
_entity_poly.entity_id
_entity_poly.type
_entity_poly.pdbx_seq_one_letter_code
_entity_poly.pdbx_strand_id
1 'polypeptide(L)'
;MSSIASRSTRDVIVPVGCGHTQRKSREGRFVLEPDPKVVRELLTRYATLRIAQAERENPATARDLADVSYTLCVMMATTSVHDAVAKADLLLLAKGRPVPEVPSADSGEERGLSLAV
;
A
#
# COMPACT_ATOMS: atom_id res chain seq x y z
N MET A 1 -68.64 9.40 -42.81
CA MET A 1 -67.80 8.53 -41.95
C MET A 1 -66.37 9.05 -42.07
N SER A 2 -66.10 10.23 -41.50
CA SER A 2 -65.61 10.45 -40.13
C SER A 2 -64.08 10.41 -40.10
N SER A 3 -63.53 11.62 -40.21
CA SER A 3 -62.14 12.03 -40.07
C SER A 3 -61.54 11.53 -38.77
N ILE A 4 -60.47 10.73 -38.85
CA ILE A 4 -59.74 10.25 -37.69
C ILE A 4 -58.50 11.12 -37.49
N ALA A 5 -58.44 11.68 -36.29
CA ALA A 5 -57.36 12.43 -35.71
C ALA A 5 -56.04 11.64 -35.72
N SER A 6 -54.93 12.32 -35.98
CA SER A 6 -53.79 12.27 -35.06
C SER A 6 -52.85 13.44 -35.33
N ARG A 7 -52.95 14.45 -34.45
CA ARG A 7 -52.00 15.55 -34.34
C ARG A 7 -50.83 15.03 -33.51
N SER A 8 -49.77 14.57 -34.16
CA SER A 8 -48.53 14.20 -33.47
C SER A 8 -47.50 15.28 -33.71
N THR A 9 -47.48 16.28 -32.82
CA THR A 9 -46.39 17.25 -32.69
C THR A 9 -45.19 16.50 -32.14
N ARG A 10 -44.19 16.29 -32.99
CA ARG A 10 -42.87 15.80 -32.56
C ARG A 10 -42.17 16.95 -31.84
N ASP A 11 -42.11 16.84 -30.52
CA ASP A 11 -41.21 17.58 -29.65
C ASP A 11 -39.77 17.22 -30.06
N VAL A 12 -39.07 18.14 -30.72
CA VAL A 12 -37.63 18.04 -30.94
C VAL A 12 -36.97 18.84 -29.82
N ILE A 13 -36.73 18.14 -28.72
CA ILE A 13 -35.83 18.55 -27.65
C ILE A 13 -34.43 18.05 -28.02
N VAL A 14 -33.41 18.79 -27.55
CA VAL A 14 -31.99 18.44 -27.33
C VAL A 14 -31.01 19.18 -28.26
N PRO A 15 -29.86 19.70 -27.79
CA PRO A 15 -29.34 19.78 -26.42
C PRO A 15 -28.99 21.22 -25.97
N VAL A 16 -29.42 21.61 -24.78
CA VAL A 16 -28.60 22.49 -23.94
C VAL A 16 -27.45 21.63 -23.43
N GLY A 17 -26.23 22.06 -23.70
CA GLY A 17 -25.02 21.42 -23.20
C GLY A 17 -25.04 21.36 -21.68
N CYS A 18 -24.85 20.16 -21.15
CA CYS A 18 -24.33 19.98 -19.81
C CYS A 18 -23.07 19.13 -19.96
N GLY A 19 -21.91 19.74 -19.74
CA GLY A 19 -20.60 19.17 -20.00
C GLY A 19 -20.32 17.89 -19.21
N HIS A 20 -20.61 16.74 -19.82
CA HIS A 20 -19.78 15.55 -19.71
C HIS A 20 -18.78 15.66 -20.86
N THR A 21 -17.47 15.82 -20.67
CA THR A 21 -16.65 15.08 -19.73
C THR A 21 -15.46 15.96 -19.36
N GLN A 22 -15.36 16.37 -18.10
CA GLN A 22 -14.05 16.63 -17.55
C GLN A 22 -13.37 15.26 -17.39
N ARG A 23 -12.92 14.66 -18.50
CA ARG A 23 -11.91 13.60 -18.44
C ARG A 23 -10.63 14.29 -18.01
N LYS A 24 -10.50 14.54 -16.69
CA LYS A 24 -9.19 14.79 -16.09
C LYS A 24 -8.33 13.63 -16.57
N SER A 25 -7.33 13.92 -17.40
CA SER A 25 -6.31 12.94 -17.78
C SER A 25 -5.76 12.37 -16.48
N ARG A 26 -6.20 11.16 -16.12
CA ARG A 26 -5.45 10.32 -15.21
C ARG A 26 -4.30 9.80 -16.06
N GLU A 27 -3.32 10.67 -16.31
CA GLU A 27 -1.98 10.26 -16.68
C GLU A 27 -1.35 9.65 -15.42
N GLY A 28 -1.98 8.60 -14.90
CA GLY A 28 -1.56 7.88 -13.71
C GLY A 28 -0.63 6.80 -14.19
N ARG A 29 0.67 6.98 -13.97
CA ARG A 29 1.62 5.88 -14.10
C ARG A 29 1.27 4.87 -13.00
N PHE A 30 0.64 3.75 -13.38
CA PHE A 30 0.40 2.65 -12.46
C PHE A 30 1.75 2.00 -12.15
N VAL A 31 2.19 2.12 -10.90
CA VAL A 31 3.43 1.49 -10.41
C VAL A 31 3.01 0.33 -9.52
N LEU A 32 3.53 -0.86 -9.83
CA LEU A 32 3.41 -2.00 -8.94
C LEU A 32 4.33 -1.74 -7.75
N GLU A 33 3.74 -1.37 -6.62
CA GLU A 33 4.47 -1.26 -5.36
C GLU A 33 4.34 -2.56 -4.56
N PRO A 34 5.42 -3.02 -3.93
CA PRO A 34 5.36 -4.17 -3.05
C PRO A 34 4.59 -3.82 -1.77
N ASP A 35 3.78 -4.78 -1.30
CA ASP A 35 3.01 -4.63 -0.08
C ASP A 35 3.93 -4.61 1.16
N PRO A 36 3.84 -3.59 2.04
CA PRO A 36 4.76 -3.45 3.17
C PRO A 36 4.67 -4.60 4.18
N LYS A 37 3.53 -5.29 4.30
CA LYS A 37 3.40 -6.43 5.20
C LYS A 37 4.19 -7.62 4.65
N VAL A 38 4.03 -7.91 3.36
CA VAL A 38 4.79 -8.98 2.69
C VAL A 38 6.30 -8.71 2.76
N VAL A 39 6.71 -7.45 2.58
CA VAL A 39 8.13 -7.07 2.69
C VAL A 39 8.68 -7.32 4.11
N ARG A 40 7.92 -6.97 5.17
CA ARG A 40 8.32 -7.24 6.57
C ARG A 40 8.44 -8.75 6.86
N GLU A 41 7.50 -9.55 6.37
CA GLU A 41 7.52 -11.01 6.52
C GLU A 41 8.76 -11.60 5.83
N LEU A 42 9.07 -11.12 4.62
CA LEU A 42 10.22 -11.60 3.85
C LEU A 42 11.56 -11.23 4.50
N LEU A 43 11.68 -10.02 5.05
CA LEU A 43 12.88 -9.59 5.81
C LEU A 43 13.06 -10.40 7.09
N THR A 44 11.97 -10.69 7.80
CA THR A 44 12.03 -11.55 9.00
C THR A 44 12.53 -12.94 8.63
N ARG A 45 11.97 -13.56 7.58
CA ARG A 45 12.40 -14.88 7.10
C ARG A 45 13.87 -14.88 6.67
N TYR A 46 14.30 -13.84 5.95
CA TYR A 46 15.70 -13.67 5.56
C TYR A 46 16.63 -13.65 6.78
N ALA A 47 16.31 -12.85 7.80
CA ALA A 47 17.12 -12.75 9.01
C ALA A 47 17.21 -14.10 9.75
N THR A 48 16.09 -14.80 9.94
CA THR A 48 16.08 -16.13 10.57
C THR A 48 16.96 -17.12 9.82
N LEU A 49 16.86 -17.17 8.49
CA LEU A 49 17.68 -18.08 7.67
C LEU A 49 19.17 -17.71 7.70
N ARG A 50 19.49 -16.40 7.70
CA ARG A 50 20.87 -15.90 7.84
C ARG A 50 21.51 -16.34 9.15
N ILE A 51 20.76 -16.27 10.25
CA ILE A 51 21.22 -16.72 11.57
C ILE A 51 21.43 -18.24 11.56
N ALA A 52 20.43 -19.01 11.12
CA ALA A 52 20.54 -20.47 11.07
C ALA A 52 21.71 -20.97 10.19
N GLN A 53 21.94 -20.30 9.04
CA GLN A 53 23.06 -20.63 8.15
C GLN A 53 24.42 -20.34 8.79
N ALA A 54 24.53 -19.28 9.60
CA ALA A 54 25.75 -18.91 10.30
C ALA A 54 26.01 -19.80 11.53
N GLU A 55 24.95 -20.26 12.20
CA GLU A 55 25.05 -21.19 13.32
C GLU A 55 25.46 -22.59 12.87
N ARG A 56 24.86 -23.07 11.78
CA ARG A 56 25.17 -24.39 11.21
C ARG A 56 24.97 -24.36 9.71
N GLU A 57 26.08 -24.47 8.98
CA GLU A 57 26.01 -24.57 7.53
C GLU A 57 25.22 -25.82 7.12
N ASN A 58 24.08 -25.59 6.46
CA ASN A 58 23.18 -26.63 5.98
C ASN A 58 22.78 -26.33 4.53
N PRO A 59 22.94 -27.27 3.58
CA PRO A 59 22.56 -27.03 2.18
C PRO A 59 21.07 -26.73 1.99
N ALA A 60 20.18 -27.21 2.86
CA ALA A 60 18.76 -26.87 2.79
C ALA A 60 18.52 -25.40 3.15
N THR A 61 19.08 -24.94 4.28
CA THR A 61 19.02 -23.54 4.72
C THR A 61 19.67 -22.61 3.70
N ALA A 62 20.76 -23.01 3.07
CA ALA A 62 21.44 -22.23 2.04
C ALA A 62 20.55 -22.02 0.79
N ARG A 63 19.78 -23.05 0.40
CA ARG A 63 18.81 -22.95 -0.70
C ARG A 63 17.65 -22.03 -0.34
N ASP A 64 17.05 -22.22 0.84
CA ASP A 64 15.97 -21.36 1.31
C ASP A 64 16.41 -19.88 1.40
N LEU A 65 17.65 -19.65 1.87
CA LEU A 65 18.24 -18.32 1.96
C LEU A 65 18.44 -17.71 0.56
N ALA A 66 18.89 -18.50 -0.41
CA ALA A 66 19.04 -18.06 -1.80
C ALA A 66 17.67 -17.69 -2.42
N ASP A 67 16.63 -18.49 -2.18
CA ASP A 67 15.28 -18.22 -2.71
C ASP A 67 14.68 -16.93 -2.15
N VAL A 68 14.83 -16.71 -0.83
CA VAL A 68 14.40 -15.47 -0.19
C VAL A 68 15.20 -14.27 -0.71
N SER A 69 16.52 -14.43 -0.86
CA SER A 69 17.39 -13.38 -1.40
C SER A 69 17.00 -13.01 -2.83
N TYR A 70 16.72 -14.00 -3.67
CA TYR A 70 16.27 -13.79 -5.05
C TYR A 70 14.92 -13.08 -5.08
N THR A 71 13.98 -13.50 -4.24
CA THR A 71 12.65 -12.86 -4.14
C THR A 71 12.77 -11.40 -3.73
N LEU A 72 13.62 -11.08 -2.75
CA LEU A 72 13.90 -9.69 -2.34
C LEU A 72 14.48 -8.87 -3.50
N CYS A 73 15.48 -9.40 -4.19
CA CYS A 73 16.09 -8.72 -5.35
C CYS A 73 15.06 -8.41 -6.43
N VAL A 74 14.22 -9.38 -6.82
CA VAL A 74 13.16 -9.17 -7.83
C VAL A 74 12.13 -8.15 -7.35
N MET A 75 11.64 -8.30 -6.12
CA MET A 75 10.61 -7.42 -5.57
C MET A 75 11.09 -5.97 -5.44
N MET A 76 12.37 -5.76 -5.11
CA MET A 76 13.00 -4.45 -4.98
C MET A 76 13.61 -3.95 -6.29
N ALA A 77 13.58 -4.73 -7.37
CA ALA A 77 14.27 -4.45 -8.63
C ALA A 77 15.76 -4.09 -8.43
N THR A 78 16.48 -4.93 -7.67
CA THR A 78 17.91 -4.82 -7.42
C THR A 78 18.62 -6.11 -7.85
N THR A 79 19.96 -6.05 -7.99
CA THR A 79 20.79 -7.21 -8.37
C THR A 79 21.56 -7.80 -7.18
N SER A 80 21.60 -7.10 -6.05
CA SER A 80 22.27 -7.51 -4.81
C SER A 80 21.27 -7.58 -3.67
N VAL A 81 21.42 -8.59 -2.82
CA VAL A 81 20.57 -8.77 -1.63
C VAL A 81 20.78 -7.64 -0.62
N HIS A 82 21.99 -7.09 -0.51
CA HIS A 82 22.27 -5.96 0.38
C HIS A 82 21.52 -4.71 -0.08
N ASP A 83 21.53 -4.43 -1.38
CA ASP A 83 20.77 -3.31 -1.96
C ASP A 83 19.26 -3.55 -1.83
N ALA A 84 18.82 -4.81 -1.98
CA ALA A 84 17.42 -5.19 -1.81
C ALA A 84 16.94 -4.87 -0.38
N VAL A 85 17.70 -5.31 0.64
CA VAL A 85 17.38 -5.06 2.05
C VAL A 85 17.36 -3.56 2.34
N ALA A 86 18.38 -2.81 1.91
CA ALA A 86 18.43 -1.36 2.13
C ALA A 86 17.22 -0.64 1.49
N LYS A 87 16.86 -1.01 0.25
CA LYS A 87 15.70 -0.43 -0.44
C LYS A 87 14.37 -0.83 0.20
N ALA A 88 14.26 -2.07 0.69
CA ALA A 88 13.10 -2.53 1.44
C ALA A 88 12.92 -1.74 2.75
N ASP A 89 13.99 -1.51 3.50
CA ASP A 89 13.94 -0.72 4.74
C ASP A 89 13.52 0.73 4.47
N LEU A 90 14.06 1.36 3.43
CA LEU A 90 13.64 2.70 3.00
C LEU A 90 12.15 2.74 2.61
N LEU A 91 11.67 1.72 1.91
CA LEU A 91 10.26 1.59 1.55
C LEU A 91 9.38 1.44 2.80
N LEU A 92 9.79 0.63 3.77
CA LEU A 92 9.05 0.42 5.02
C LEU A 92 9.05 1.66 5.91
N LEU A 93 10.14 2.44 5.92
CA LEU A 93 10.22 3.73 6.61
C LEU A 93 9.28 4.76 5.97
N ALA A 94 9.26 4.82 4.64
CA ALA A 94 8.36 5.72 3.90
C ALA A 94 6.88 5.37 4.13
N LYS A 95 6.52 4.08 4.18
CA LYS A 95 5.16 3.60 4.43
C LYS A 95 4.79 3.55 5.93
N GLY A 96 5.78 3.64 6.81
CA GLY A 96 5.64 3.47 8.26
C GLY A 96 5.53 4.77 9.05
N ARG A 97 5.60 5.95 8.41
CA ARG A 97 5.32 7.22 9.11
C ARG A 97 3.82 7.27 9.45
N PRO A 98 3.44 7.13 10.74
CA PRO A 98 2.11 7.53 11.15
C PRO A 98 2.07 9.05 10.96
N VAL A 99 0.98 9.59 10.42
CA VAL A 99 0.65 10.99 10.70
C VAL A 99 0.64 11.08 12.23
N PRO A 100 1.37 12.03 12.86
CA PRO A 100 1.22 12.23 14.29
C PRO A 100 -0.24 12.62 14.52
N GLU A 101 -1.03 11.66 15.01
CA GLU A 101 -2.24 11.95 15.73
C GLU A 101 -1.79 12.81 16.91
N VAL A 102 -1.99 14.12 16.75
CA VAL A 102 -1.77 15.09 17.81
C VAL A 102 -2.57 14.56 18.99
N PRO A 103 -1.95 14.25 20.15
CA PRO A 103 -2.71 14.00 21.34
C PRO A 103 -3.47 15.29 21.60
N SER A 104 -4.77 15.29 21.33
CA SER A 104 -5.66 16.31 21.85
C SER A 104 -5.49 16.22 23.35
N ALA A 105 -4.74 17.17 23.89
CA ALA A 105 -4.61 17.40 25.31
C ALA A 105 -5.99 17.79 25.83
N ASP A 106 -6.84 16.79 26.07
CA ASP A 106 -7.96 16.98 26.98
C ASP A 106 -7.38 16.91 28.38
N SER A 107 -7.26 18.11 28.93
CA SER A 107 -6.78 18.36 30.26
C SER A 107 -7.90 17.97 31.23
N GLY A 108 -7.69 16.92 32.00
CA GLY A 108 -8.46 16.58 33.19
C GLY A 108 -7.56 15.73 34.09
N GLU A 109 -6.69 16.33 34.89
CA GLU A 109 -7.01 16.71 36.28
C GLU A 109 -7.86 15.68 37.03
N GLU A 110 -7.22 14.61 37.51
CA GLU A 110 -7.50 14.11 38.86
C GLU A 110 -6.26 13.46 39.49
N ARG A 111 -5.69 14.25 40.39
CA ARG A 111 -4.59 13.94 41.30
C ARG A 111 -5.14 13.05 42.42
N GLY A 112 -4.95 11.73 42.31
CA GLY A 112 -5.38 10.74 43.29
C GLY A 112 -4.24 9.89 43.86
N LEU A 113 -3.16 10.52 44.32
CA LEU A 113 -2.09 9.85 45.06
C LEU A 113 -2.51 9.75 46.54
N SER A 114 -3.08 8.63 46.97
CA SER A 114 -3.19 8.28 48.38
C SER A 114 -2.37 7.02 48.65
N LEU A 115 -1.13 7.23 49.09
CA LEU A 115 -0.22 6.21 49.58
C LEU A 115 -0.36 6.18 51.10
N ALA A 116 -0.96 5.14 51.66
CA ALA A 116 -0.88 4.84 53.09
C ALA A 116 0.10 3.68 53.27
N VAL A 117 1.18 3.94 54.01
CA VAL A 117 2.10 2.93 54.58
C VAL A 117 1.92 2.95 56.09
#